data_AF-A0A8T6MRP2-F1
#
_entry.id   AF-A0A8T6MRP2-F1
#
_cell.length_a   1.000
_cell.length_b   1.000
_cell.length_c   1.000
_cell.angle_alpha   90.00
_cell.angle_beta   90.00
_cell.angle_gamma   90.00
#
_symmetry.space_group_name_H-M   'P 1'
#
loop_
_entity.id
_entity.type
_entity.pdbx_description
1 polymer ?
#
loop_
_entity_poly.entity_id
_entity_poly.type
_entity_poly.pdbx_seq_one_letter_code
_entity_poly.pdbx_strand_id
1 'polypeptide(L)'
;MHLDEDLRLSILEKSGVFSARLSIQEPKVLMTSKEVLEMPKEMTMGRRTTAYKYYGVSYMQHNLIFINVKKIPHEKALDDTIAHELVHQRFPYLSHGRRFNKLVRQVLKGKTFAPYRKRKS
;
A
#
# COMPACT_ATOMS: atom_id res chain seq x y z
N MET A 1 7.20 -6.90 13.49
CA MET A 1 8.63 -6.67 13.15
C MET A 1 9.15 -5.44 13.90
N HIS A 2 10.47 -5.30 14.09
CA HIS A 2 11.07 -4.07 14.62
C HIS A 2 11.38 -3.11 13.46
N LEU A 3 11.05 -1.82 13.59
CA LEU A 3 11.30 -0.83 12.54
C LEU A 3 12.68 -0.21 12.77
N ASP A 4 13.69 -0.74 12.09
CA ASP A 4 15.02 -0.17 11.95
C ASP A 4 15.19 0.51 10.57
N GLU A 5 16.37 1.06 10.31
CA GLU A 5 16.69 1.76 9.06
C GLU A 5 16.70 0.81 7.86
N ASP A 6 17.19 -0.42 8.03
CA ASP A 6 17.23 -1.45 6.98
C ASP A 6 15.82 -1.86 6.56
N LEU A 7 14.93 -2.12 7.53
CA LEU A 7 13.54 -2.45 7.23
C LEU A 7 12.81 -1.25 6.61
N ARG A 8 13.09 -0.03 7.07
CA ARG A 8 12.52 1.20 6.48
C ARG A 8 12.91 1.31 5.00
N LEU A 9 14.19 1.13 4.68
CA LEU A 9 14.69 1.15 3.30
C LEU A 9 14.02 0.05 2.48
N SER A 10 13.98 -1.19 3.00
CA SER A 10 13.35 -2.34 2.33
C SER A 10 11.88 -2.07 1.99
N ILE A 11 11.11 -1.46 2.90
CA ILE A 11 9.70 -1.13 2.65
C ILE A 11 9.57 -0.10 1.53
N LEU A 12 10.42 0.93 1.51
CA LEU A 12 10.41 1.97 0.47
C LEU A 12 10.77 1.38 -0.90
N GLU A 13 11.83 0.59 -0.98
CA GLU A 13 12.25 -0.08 -2.22
C GLU A 13 11.15 -0.99 -2.77
N LYS A 14 10.55 -1.83 -1.91
CA LYS A 14 9.42 -2.70 -2.29
C LYS A 14 8.22 -1.88 -2.77
N SER A 15 7.93 -0.77 -2.10
CA SER A 15 6.84 0.14 -2.48
C SER A 15 7.09 0.76 -3.85
N GLY A 16 8.31 1.23 -4.13
CA GLY A 16 8.71 1.75 -5.44
C GLY A 16 8.64 0.68 -6.54
N VAL A 17 9.20 -0.51 -6.30
CA VAL A 17 9.18 -1.63 -7.26
C VAL A 17 7.73 -2.05 -7.59
N PHE A 18 6.88 -2.20 -6.58
CA PHE A 18 5.49 -2.60 -6.80
C PHE A 18 4.66 -1.48 -7.44
N SER A 19 4.94 -0.22 -7.12
CA SER A 19 4.30 0.94 -7.77
C SER A 19 4.66 1.01 -9.25
N ALA A 20 5.92 0.78 -9.61
CA ALA A 20 6.38 0.68 -10.99
C ALA A 20 5.70 -0.47 -11.73
N ARG A 21 5.58 -1.65 -11.09
CA ARG A 21 4.84 -2.79 -11.66
C ARG A 21 3.38 -2.43 -11.94
N LEU A 22 2.74 -1.66 -11.07
CA LEU A 22 1.34 -1.23 -11.23
C LEU A 22 1.16 -0.03 -12.15
N SER A 23 2.25 0.58 -12.65
CA SER A 23 2.22 1.86 -13.37
C SER A 23 1.43 2.93 -12.61
N ILE A 24 1.74 3.11 -11.33
CA ILE A 24 1.25 4.19 -10.46
C ILE A 24 2.40 5.03 -9.95
N GLN A 25 2.10 6.27 -9.54
CA GLN A 25 3.04 7.06 -8.77
C GLN A 25 3.31 6.38 -7.43
N GLU A 26 4.56 6.43 -6.96
CA GLU A 26 4.91 5.90 -5.65
C GLU A 26 4.18 6.70 -4.56
N PRO A 27 3.44 6.04 -3.65
CA PRO A 27 2.76 6.73 -2.57
C PRO A 27 3.73 7.10 -1.46
N LYS A 28 3.37 8.12 -0.68
CA LYS A 28 4.00 8.32 0.63
C LYS A 28 3.67 7.12 1.52
N VAL A 29 4.69 6.52 2.13
CA VAL A 29 4.54 5.36 3.01
C VAL A 29 4.70 5.79 4.46
N LEU A 30 3.67 5.56 5.26
CA LEU A 30 3.69 5.69 6.72
C LEU A 30 3.92 4.29 7.32
N MET A 31 4.76 4.17 8.32
CA MET A 31 5.17 2.90 8.93
C MET A 31 4.78 2.81 10.42
N THR A 32 4.39 3.94 11.02
CA THR A 32 3.94 3.98 12.41
C THR A 32 2.60 4.71 12.58
N SER A 33 1.85 4.36 13.63
CA SER A 33 0.63 5.09 13.98
C SER A 33 0.91 6.56 14.36
N LYS A 34 2.12 6.85 14.86
CA LYS A 34 2.55 8.23 15.13
C LYS A 34 2.60 9.04 13.82
N GLU A 35 3.25 8.51 12.78
CA GLU A 35 3.31 9.15 11.47
C GLU A 35 1.90 9.37 10.87
N VAL A 36 0.96 8.43 11.08
CA VAL A 36 -0.47 8.61 10.70
C VAL A 36 -1.11 9.78 11.43
N LEU A 37 -0.83 9.94 12.73
CA LEU A 37 -1.35 11.05 13.54
C LEU A 37 -0.63 12.38 13.26
N GLU A 38 0.55 12.38 12.68
CA GLU A 38 1.25 13.62 12.28
C GLU A 38 0.76 14.16 10.93
N MET A 39 0.18 13.29 10.09
CA MET A 39 -0.45 13.75 8.84
C MET A 39 -1.65 14.68 9.11
N PRO A 40 -1.98 15.60 8.19
CA PRO A 40 -3.22 16.36 8.23
C PRO A 40 -4.44 15.44 8.40
N LYS A 41 -5.42 15.88 9.19
CA LYS A 41 -6.59 15.07 9.56
C LYS A 41 -7.38 14.65 8.32
N GLU A 42 -7.46 15.53 7.33
CA GLU A 42 -8.16 15.37 6.06
C GLU A 42 -7.54 14.25 5.22
N MET A 43 -6.21 14.08 5.28
CA MET A 43 -5.49 13.06 4.52
C MET A 43 -5.67 11.65 5.09
N THR A 44 -5.90 11.56 6.40
CA THR A 44 -6.05 10.28 7.11
C THR A 44 -7.48 10.01 7.56
N MET A 45 -8.43 10.79 7.06
CA MET A 45 -9.84 10.72 7.44
C MET A 45 -10.43 9.31 7.26
N GLY A 46 -11.37 8.95 8.13
CA GLY A 46 -12.03 7.63 8.14
C GLY A 46 -11.22 6.51 8.80
N ARG A 47 -9.88 6.55 8.77
CA ARG A 47 -9.01 5.50 9.34
C ARG A 47 -7.94 5.98 10.32
N ARG A 48 -7.75 7.28 10.49
CA ARG A 48 -6.75 7.88 11.40
C ARG A 48 -6.68 7.23 12.79
N THR A 49 -7.82 7.12 13.47
CA THR A 49 -7.90 6.59 14.85
C THR A 49 -8.04 5.07 14.91
N THR A 50 -8.21 4.40 13.77
CA THR A 50 -8.44 2.94 13.71
C THR A 50 -7.38 2.20 12.91
N ALA A 51 -6.42 2.91 12.30
CA ALA A 51 -5.35 2.35 11.48
C ALA A 51 -4.55 1.26 12.21
N TYR A 52 -4.35 1.43 13.53
CA TYR A 52 -3.67 0.46 14.39
C TYR A 52 -4.30 -0.94 14.38
N LYS A 53 -5.57 -1.08 13.98
CA LYS A 53 -6.26 -2.37 13.90
C LYS A 53 -5.81 -3.21 12.70
N TYR A 54 -5.28 -2.58 11.66
CA TYR A 54 -4.98 -3.20 10.37
C TYR A 54 -3.48 -3.46 10.17
N TYR A 55 -3.14 -4.36 9.24
CA TYR A 55 -1.77 -4.52 8.74
C TYR A 55 -1.37 -3.40 7.79
N GLY A 56 -2.30 -2.91 7.00
CA GLY A 56 -2.11 -1.75 6.14
C GLY A 56 -3.40 -0.96 5.94
N VAL A 57 -3.27 0.26 5.45
CA VAL A 57 -4.39 1.12 5.04
C VAL A 57 -3.97 1.92 3.81
N SER A 58 -4.77 1.84 2.75
CA SER A 58 -4.66 2.71 1.58
C SER A 58 -5.60 3.89 1.71
N TYR A 59 -5.05 5.11 1.77
CA TYR A 59 -5.85 6.35 1.81
C TYR A 59 -6.15 6.81 0.38
N MET A 60 -6.89 6.03 -0.40
CA MET A 60 -7.06 6.14 -1.86
C MET A 60 -7.35 7.53 -2.47
N GLN A 61 -7.92 8.47 -1.71
CA GLN A 61 -8.10 9.86 -2.14
C GLN A 61 -6.79 10.68 -2.16
N HIS A 62 -5.76 10.13 -1.54
CA HIS A 62 -4.42 10.66 -1.38
C HIS A 62 -3.42 9.58 -1.84
N ASN A 63 -2.31 10.01 -2.44
CA ASN A 63 -1.23 9.09 -2.83
C ASN A 63 -0.41 8.68 -1.57
N LEU A 64 -1.06 7.96 -0.65
CA LEU A 64 -0.63 7.71 0.71
C LEU A 64 -1.09 6.32 1.18
N ILE A 65 -0.15 5.55 1.73
CA ILE A 65 -0.44 4.27 2.37
C ILE A 65 0.17 4.23 3.78
N PHE A 66 -0.41 3.41 4.64
CA PHE A 66 0.13 3.06 5.95
C PHE A 66 0.41 1.56 6.00
N ILE A 67 1.57 1.19 6.52
CA ILE A 67 2.02 -0.19 6.75
C ILE A 67 2.34 -0.33 8.24
N ASN A 68 1.56 -1.14 8.94
CA ASN A 68 1.69 -1.34 10.38
C ASN A 68 2.77 -2.38 10.71
N VAL A 69 4.03 -1.96 10.65
CA VAL A 69 5.21 -2.83 10.85
C VAL A 69 5.17 -3.58 12.19
N LYS A 70 4.59 -2.98 13.23
CA LYS A 70 4.43 -3.60 14.54
C LYS A 70 3.51 -4.83 14.52
N LYS A 71 2.45 -4.81 13.69
CA LYS A 71 1.49 -5.92 13.59
C LYS A 71 1.88 -6.99 12.57
N ILE A 72 2.74 -6.66 11.62
CA ILE A 72 3.15 -7.62 10.59
C ILE A 72 4.12 -8.65 11.19
N PRO A 73 3.82 -9.96 11.09
CA PRO A 73 4.58 -11.00 11.78
C PRO A 73 5.88 -11.39 11.07
N HIS A 74 5.92 -11.32 9.74
CA HIS A 74 7.05 -11.79 8.94
C HIS A 74 7.08 -11.14 7.55
N GLU A 75 8.19 -11.29 6.84
CA GLU A 75 8.46 -10.60 5.57
C GLU A 75 7.45 -10.93 4.47
N LYS A 76 7.01 -12.19 4.34
CA LYS A 76 5.96 -12.54 3.37
C LYS A 76 4.67 -11.75 3.59
N ALA A 77 4.27 -11.53 4.85
CA ALA A 77 3.07 -10.76 5.16
C ALA A 77 3.28 -9.26 4.89
N LEU A 78 4.52 -8.78 5.00
CA LEU A 78 4.89 -7.42 4.61
C LEU A 78 4.70 -7.22 3.10
N ASP A 79 5.26 -8.10 2.29
CA ASP A 79 5.15 -8.04 0.82
C ASP A 79 3.69 -8.11 0.38
N ASP A 80 2.92 -9.06 0.95
CA ASP A 80 1.49 -9.21 0.70
C ASP A 80 0.73 -7.93 1.06
N THR A 81 1.07 -7.27 2.17
CA THR A 81 0.43 -6.03 2.63
C THR A 81 0.76 -4.85 1.72
N ILE A 82 2.03 -4.64 1.36
CA ILE A 82 2.43 -3.55 0.45
C ILE A 82 1.72 -3.71 -0.90
N ALA A 83 1.78 -4.91 -1.49
CA ALA A 83 1.11 -5.18 -2.76
C ALA A 83 -0.41 -4.97 -2.66
N HIS A 84 -1.03 -5.34 -1.54
CA HIS A 84 -2.46 -5.10 -1.28
C HIS A 84 -2.83 -3.62 -1.31
N GLU A 85 -2.14 -2.79 -0.54
CA GLU A 85 -2.47 -1.36 -0.44
C GLU A 85 -2.21 -0.61 -1.75
N LEU A 86 -1.19 -1.02 -2.52
CA LEU A 86 -0.91 -0.44 -3.84
C LEU A 86 -1.92 -0.87 -4.91
N VAL A 87 -2.46 -2.09 -4.83
CA VAL A 87 -3.56 -2.50 -5.72
C VAL A 87 -4.80 -1.63 -5.47
N HIS A 88 -5.10 -1.23 -4.22
CA HIS A 88 -6.15 -0.24 -3.93
C HIS A 88 -5.85 1.13 -4.54
N GLN A 89 -4.59 1.60 -4.51
CA GLN A 89 -4.21 2.85 -5.16
C GLN A 89 -4.47 2.81 -6.67
N ARG A 90 -4.17 1.67 -7.32
CA ARG A 90 -4.42 1.52 -8.76
C ARG A 90 -5.89 1.30 -9.11
N PHE A 91 -6.62 0.56 -8.28
CA PHE A 91 -7.99 0.13 -8.55
C PHE A 91 -8.91 0.45 -7.36
N PRO A 92 -9.16 1.73 -7.05
CA PRO A 92 -9.87 2.14 -5.83
C PRO A 92 -11.33 1.66 -5.77
N TYR A 93 -11.91 1.31 -6.92
CA TYR A 93 -13.28 0.79 -7.04
C TYR A 93 -13.37 -0.73 -6.87
N LEU A 94 -12.23 -1.43 -6.75
CA LEU A 94 -12.21 -2.89 -6.75
C LEU A 94 -12.29 -3.44 -5.32
N SER A 95 -13.40 -4.12 -5.01
CA SER A 95 -13.59 -4.78 -3.72
C SER A 95 -12.72 -6.03 -3.55
N HIS A 96 -12.50 -6.42 -2.29
CA HIS A 96 -11.78 -7.63 -1.89
C HIS A 96 -12.49 -8.90 -2.36
N GLY A 97 -12.09 -9.40 -3.53
CA GLY A 97 -12.62 -10.64 -4.10
C GLY A 97 -11.61 -11.37 -4.96
N ARG A 98 -12.05 -12.41 -5.69
CA ARG A 98 -11.19 -13.25 -6.54
C ARG A 98 -10.31 -12.44 -7.50
N ARG A 99 -10.88 -11.39 -8.12
CA ARG A 99 -10.16 -10.51 -9.05
C ARG A 99 -9.08 -9.69 -8.34
N PHE A 100 -9.40 -9.07 -7.20
CA PHE A 100 -8.43 -8.33 -6.39
C PHE A 100 -7.27 -9.23 -5.96
N ASN A 101 -7.58 -10.39 -5.39
CA ASN A 101 -6.57 -11.34 -4.94
C ASN A 101 -5.67 -11.86 -6.08
N LYS A 102 -6.22 -11.97 -7.30
CA LYS A 102 -5.44 -12.32 -8.49
C LYS A 102 -4.47 -11.20 -8.86
N LEU A 103 -4.87 -9.93 -8.75
CA LEU A 103 -4.00 -8.78 -9.03
C LEU A 103 -2.85 -8.68 -8.03
N VAL A 104 -3.13 -8.80 -6.73
CA VAL A 104 -2.08 -8.83 -5.69
C VAL A 104 -1.06 -9.92 -5.98
N ARG A 105 -1.52 -11.15 -6.25
CA ARG A 105 -0.63 -12.27 -6.64
C ARG A 105 0.17 -11.99 -7.91
N GLN A 106 -0.40 -11.30 -8.89
CA GLN A 106 0.31 -10.93 -10.12
C GLN A 106 1.42 -9.91 -9.85
N VAL A 107 1.17 -8.90 -9.02
CA VAL A 107 2.18 -7.91 -8.62
C VAL A 107 3.34 -8.58 -7.89
N LEU A 108 3.04 -9.48 -6.94
CA LEU A 108 4.05 -10.24 -6.19
C LEU A 108 4.91 -11.11 -7.11
N LYS A 109 4.29 -11.73 -8.13
CA LYS A 109 4.99 -12.52 -9.16
C LYS A 109 5.77 -11.70 -10.19
N GLY A 110 5.84 -10.37 -10.05
CA GLY A 110 6.61 -9.51 -10.94
C GLY A 110 5.89 -9.10 -12.22
N LYS A 111 4.58 -9.33 -12.33
CA LYS A 111 3.81 -8.87 -13.50
C LYS A 111 3.78 -7.34 -13.52
N THR A 112 4.09 -6.77 -14.67
CA THR A 112 3.94 -5.34 -14.95
C THR A 112 2.62 -5.05 -15.65
N PHE A 113 2.07 -3.87 -15.38
CA PHE A 113 0.84 -3.36 -15.95
C PHE A 113 1.17 -2.18 -16.86
N ALA A 114 0.49 -2.08 -18.00
CA ALA A 114 0.60 -0.88 -18.82
C ALA A 114 0.03 0.35 -18.09
N PRO A 115 0.53 1.56 -18.39
CA PRO A 115 -0.06 2.81 -17.92
C PRO A 115 -1.56 2.86 -18.19
N TYR A 116 -2.32 3.51 -17.30
CA TYR A 116 -3.77 3.57 -17.46
C TYR A 116 -4.09 4.37 -18.70
N ARG A 117 -4.70 3.73 -19.70
CA ARG A 117 -5.24 4.42 -20.87
C ARG A 117 -6.73 4.62 -20.61
N LYS A 118 -7.14 5.86 -20.34
CA LYS A 118 -8.56 6.23 -20.34
C LYS A 118 -9.10 5.85 -21.72
N ARG A 119 -10.08 4.95 -21.77
CA ARG A 119 -10.73 4.61 -23.05
C ARG A 119 -11.31 5.92 -23.58
N LYS A 120 -11.01 6.28 -24.83
CA LYS A 120 -11.72 7.36 -25.51
C LYS A 120 -13.19 6.95 -25.54
N SER A 121 -14.02 7.70 -24.83
CA SER A 121 -15.48 7.65 -24.90
C SER A 121 -15.94 8.21 -26.24
#